data_AF-A0A958C021-F1
#
_entry.id   AF-A0A958C021-F1
#
_cell.length_a   1.000
_cell.length_b   1.000
_cell.length_c   1.000
_cell.angle_alpha   90.00
_cell.angle_beta   90.00
_cell.angle_gamma   90.00
#
_symmetry.space_group_name_H-M   'P 1'
#
loop_
_entity.id
_entity.type
_entity.pdbx_description
1 polymer ?
#
loop_
_entity_poly.entity_id
_entity_poly.type
_entity_poly.pdbx_seq_one_letter_code
_entity_poly.pdbx_strand_id
1 'polypeptide(L)' 'MNIETTLGPVHVEKLGRINAHEHIIIDGGLTVVNTPDFRLDSVEKAIEEVGYWQQAGGGAIVDTMPFGCGRNVDKLIAV' A
#
# COMPACT_ATOMS: atom_id res chain seq x y z
N MET A 1 -15.76 11.25 11.58
CA MET A 1 -15.77 10.99 10.12
C MET A 1 -15.08 9.67 9.87
N ASN A 2 -15.54 8.87 8.90
CA ASN A 2 -14.88 7.62 8.52
C ASN A 2 -14.11 7.78 7.21
N ILE A 3 -13.05 6.99 7.06
CA ILE A 3 -12.29 6.78 5.82
C ILE A 3 -12.40 5.30 5.46
N GLU A 4 -12.68 5.01 4.18
CA GLU A 4 -12.70 3.65 3.67
C GLU A 4 -11.26 3.14 3.48
N THR A 5 -10.97 1.96 4.00
CA THR A 5 -9.70 1.26 3.83
C THR A 5 -9.90 -0.07 3.10
N THR A 6 -8.83 -0.77 2.75
CA THR A 6 -8.91 -2.12 2.16
C THR A 6 -9.56 -3.14 3.10
N LEU A 7 -9.60 -2.86 4.41
CA LEU A 7 -10.23 -3.69 5.44
C LEU A 7 -11.60 -3.14 5.90
N GLY A 8 -12.12 -2.11 5.22
CA GLY A 8 -13.39 -1.45 5.53
C GLY A 8 -13.23 -0.09 6.23
N PRO A 9 -14.33 0.50 6.73
CA PRO A 9 -14.33 1.86 7.27
C PRO A 9 -13.60 1.97 8.60
N VAL A 10 -12.78 3.01 8.74
CA VAL A 10 -12.04 3.36 9.96
C VAL A 10 -12.31 4.81 10.34
N HIS A 11 -12.56 5.08 11.63
CA HIS A 11 -12.72 6.44 12.13
C HIS A 11 -11.39 7.19 12.07
N VAL A 12 -11.40 8.47 11.65
CA VAL A 12 -10.18 9.27 11.40
C VAL A 12 -9.20 9.32 12.58
N GLU A 13 -9.70 9.26 13.81
CA GLU A 13 -8.88 9.27 15.04
C GLU A 13 -8.00 8.01 15.20
N LYS A 14 -8.34 6.91 14.50
CA LYS A 14 -7.58 5.66 14.54
C LYS A 14 -6.46 5.58 13.50
N LEU A 15 -6.38 6.54 12.58
CA LEU A 15 -5.44 6.47 11.44
C LEU A 15 -3.99 6.74 11.85
N GLY A 16 -3.73 7.38 12.99
CA GLY A 16 -2.37 7.72 13.42
C GLY A 16 -1.65 8.67 12.45
N ARG A 17 -0.32 8.52 12.30
CA ARG A 17 0.46 9.28 11.31
C ARG A 17 0.22 8.68 9.93
N ILE A 18 -0.18 9.51 8.97
CA ILE A 18 -0.56 9.05 7.65
C ILE A 18 0.60 9.27 6.68
N ASN A 19 1.04 8.22 5.99
CA ASN A 19 1.80 8.36 4.76
C ASN A 19 0.82 8.43 3.59
N ALA A 20 0.66 9.63 3.02
CA ALA A 20 -0.42 9.95 2.09
C ALA A 20 -0.13 9.57 0.63
N HIS A 21 1.09 9.11 0.31
CA HIS A 21 1.47 8.74 -1.05
C HIS A 21 2.57 7.70 -1.06
N GLU A 22 2.20 6.43 -1.27
CA GLU A 22 3.16 5.33 -1.40
C GLU A 22 2.76 4.36 -2.53
N HIS A 23 3.68 3.42 -2.80
CA HIS A 23 3.48 2.30 -3.71
C HIS A 23 3.86 1.01 -2.99
N ILE A 24 2.90 0.38 -2.32
CA ILE A 24 3.13 -0.82 -1.50
C ILE A 24 3.14 -2.07 -2.37
N ILE A 25 2.22 -2.16 -3.34
CA ILE A 25 2.19 -3.26 -4.30
C ILE A 25 2.14 -2.75 -5.73
N ILE A 26 3.15 -3.10 -6.52
CA ILE A 26 3.20 -2.91 -7.98
C ILE A 26 3.30 -4.27 -8.65
N ASP A 27 2.16 -4.85 -8.99
CA ASP A 27 2.03 -6.17 -9.59
C ASP A 27 1.73 -6.07 -11.09
N GLY A 28 2.79 -5.84 -11.88
CA GLY A 28 2.71 -5.78 -13.34
C GLY A 28 2.21 -4.43 -13.89
N GLY A 29 1.36 -4.48 -14.92
CA GLY A 29 0.88 -3.29 -15.63
C GLY A 29 1.93 -2.64 -16.53
N LEU A 30 1.55 -1.52 -17.16
CA LEU A 30 2.40 -0.80 -18.12
C LEU A 30 3.69 -0.28 -17.48
N THR A 31 3.62 0.10 -16.19
CA THR A 31 4.75 0.55 -15.38
C THR A 31 5.87 -0.49 -15.37
N VAL A 32 5.56 -1.75 -15.05
CA VAL A 32 6.54 -2.84 -15.00
C VAL A 32 6.98 -3.30 -16.40
N VAL A 33 6.10 -3.22 -17.41
CA VAL A 33 6.48 -3.53 -18.80
C VAL A 33 7.55 -2.55 -19.30
N ASN A 34 7.35 -1.25 -19.04
CA ASN A 34 8.30 -0.21 -19.47
C ASN A 34 9.53 -0.12 -18.57
N THR A 35 9.40 -0.47 -17.29
CA THR A 35 10.46 -0.38 -16.29
C THR A 35 10.35 -1.55 -15.32
N PRO A 36 10.97 -2.71 -15.64
CA PRO A 36 10.83 -3.95 -14.86
C PRO A 36 11.19 -3.83 -13.38
N ASP A 37 12.11 -2.94 -13.03
CA ASP A 37 12.58 -2.71 -11.66
C ASP A 37 11.51 -2.06 -10.77
N PHE A 38 10.42 -1.52 -11.34
CA PHE A 38 9.27 -1.06 -10.57
C PHE A 38 8.38 -2.18 -10.06
N ARG A 39 8.69 -3.45 -10.33
CA ARG A 39 7.94 -4.57 -9.76
C ARG A 39 8.16 -4.63 -8.24
N LEU A 40 7.08 -4.45 -7.48
CA LEU A 40 7.02 -4.57 -6.03
C LEU A 40 5.86 -5.54 -5.69
N ASP A 41 6.04 -6.82 -5.97
CA ASP A 41 4.95 -7.81 -5.99
C ASP A 41 5.02 -8.87 -4.88
N SER A 42 6.02 -8.80 -3.99
CA SER A 42 6.15 -9.66 -2.80
C SER A 42 5.39 -9.06 -1.61
N VAL A 43 4.39 -9.80 -1.14
CA VAL A 43 3.62 -9.46 0.06
C VAL A 43 4.50 -9.52 1.30
N GLU A 44 5.40 -10.50 1.38
CA GLU A 44 6.30 -10.69 2.53
C GLU A 44 7.22 -9.49 2.72
N LYS A 45 7.77 -8.94 1.62
CA LYS A 45 8.59 -7.74 1.65
C LYS A 45 7.79 -6.48 1.97
N ALA A 46 6.57 -6.38 1.43
CA ALA A 46 5.68 -5.27 1.79
C ALA A 46 5.36 -5.28 3.30
N ILE A 47 5.06 -6.44 3.90
CA ILE A 47 4.84 -6.59 5.35
C ILE A 47 6.08 -6.18 6.15
N GLU A 48 7.28 -6.57 5.72
CA GLU A 48 8.54 -6.20 6.37
C GLU A 48 8.71 -4.67 6.42
N GLU A 49 8.57 -3.99 5.29
CA GLU A 49 8.74 -2.54 5.17
C GLU A 49 7.62 -1.75 5.89
N VAL A 50 6.36 -2.17 5.75
CA VAL A 50 5.23 -1.57 6.49
C VAL A 50 5.39 -1.81 8.00
N GLY A 51 5.96 -2.95 8.40
CA GLY A 51 6.31 -3.24 9.78
C GLY A 51 7.33 -2.26 10.35
N TYR A 52 8.35 -1.87 9.58
CA TYR A 52 9.29 -0.82 9.99
C TYR A 52 8.60 0.55 10.15
N TRP A 53 7.71 0.91 9.22
CA TRP A 53 6.90 2.12 9.35
C TRP A 53 6.07 2.12 10.64
N GLN A 54 5.38 1.02 10.93
CA GLN A 54 4.59 0.88 12.16
C GLN A 54 5.47 1.00 13.41
N GLN A 55 6.62 0.33 13.45
CA GLN A 55 7.58 0.40 14.57
C GLN A 55 8.12 1.83 14.81
N ALA A 56 8.23 2.65 13.77
CA ALA A 56 8.61 4.05 13.85
C ALA A 56 7.46 4.99 14.32
N GLY A 57 6.31 4.45 14.72
CA GLY A 57 5.12 5.21 15.12
C GLY A 57 4.22 5.63 13.96
N GLY A 58 4.37 4.94 12.83
CA GLY A 58 3.52 5.07 11.65
C GLY A 58 2.10 4.55 11.87
N GLY A 59 1.15 5.18 11.20
CA GLY A 59 -0.25 4.75 11.13
C GLY A 59 -0.61 4.31 9.71
N ALA A 60 -1.67 4.87 9.14
CA ALA A 60 -2.18 4.49 7.83
C ALA A 60 -1.24 4.86 6.67
N ILE A 61 -1.29 4.07 5.60
CA ILE A 61 -0.61 4.34 4.33
C ILE A 61 -1.65 4.37 3.21
N VAL A 62 -1.49 5.29 2.27
CA VAL A 62 -2.28 5.32 1.04
C VAL A 62 -1.42 4.73 -0.09
N ASP A 63 -1.77 3.53 -0.54
CA ASP A 63 -1.26 3.00 -1.80
C ASP A 63 -1.93 3.74 -2.96
N THR A 64 -1.12 4.40 -3.78
CA THR A 64 -1.58 5.28 -4.85
C THR A 64 -1.52 4.63 -6.23
N MET A 65 -1.39 3.30 -6.30
CA MET A 65 -1.31 2.61 -7.58
C MET A 65 -2.63 2.69 -8.34
N PRO A 66 -2.66 3.28 -9.55
CA PRO A 66 -3.88 3.38 -10.34
C PRO A 66 -4.11 2.10 -11.17
N PHE A 67 -5.28 2.05 -11.81
CA PHE A 67 -5.57 1.04 -12.82
C PHE A 67 -4.51 1.07 -13.94
N GLY A 68 -4.04 -0.10 -14.38
CA GLY A 68 -3.06 -0.24 -15.45
C GLY A 68 -1.59 -0.08 -15.01
N CYS A 69 -1.33 0.35 -13.78
CA CYS A 69 0.02 0.59 -13.28
C CYS A 69 0.52 -0.44 -12.26
N GLY A 70 -0.26 -1.48 -11.96
CA GLY A 70 0.15 -2.55 -11.04
C GLY A 70 -0.68 -2.66 -9.75
N ARG A 71 -1.78 -1.90 -9.62
CA ARG A 71 -2.69 -2.00 -8.47
C ARG A 71 -3.19 -3.44 -8.27
N ASN A 72 -2.98 -4.00 -7.08
CA ASN A 72 -3.49 -5.32 -6.69
C ASN A 72 -4.11 -5.26 -5.28
N VAL A 73 -5.44 -5.30 -5.20
CA VAL A 73 -6.18 -5.19 -3.94
C VAL A 73 -6.05 -6.43 -3.05
N ASP A 74 -5.98 -7.63 -3.64
CA ASP A 74 -5.89 -8.87 -2.88
C ASP A 74 -4.55 -8.96 -2.14
N LYS A 75 -3.46 -8.53 -2.81
CA LYS A 75 -2.15 -8.41 -2.16
C LYS A 75 -2.12 -7.31 -1.11
N LEU A 76 -2.75 -6.15 -1.35
CA LEU A 76 -2.83 -5.07 -0.35
C LEU A 76 -3.63 -5.45 0.90
N ILE A 77 -4.64 -6.33 0.78
CA ILE A 77 -5.38 -6.87 1.93
C ILE A 77 -4.51 -7.84 2.74
N ALA A 78 -3.56 -8.50 2.09
CA ALA A 78 -2.67 -9.47 2.73
C ALA A 78 -1.45 -8.83 3.43
N VAL A 79 -1.19 -7.53 3.22
CA VAL A 79 -0.16 -6.73 3.91
C VAL A 79 -0.71 -6.12 5.19
#